data_AF-A0A0F9ECX2-F1
#
_entry.id   AF-A0A0F9ECX2-F1
#
_cell.length_a   1.000
_cell.length_b   1.000
_cell.length_c   1.000
_cell.angle_alpha   90.00
_cell.angle_beta   90.00
_cell.angle_gamma   90.00
#
_symmetry.space_group_name_H-M   'P 1'
#
loop_
_entity.id
_entity.type
_entity.pdbx_description
1 polymer ?
#
loop_
_entity_poly.entity_id
_entity_poly.type
_entity_poly.pdbx_seq_one_letter_code
_entity_poly.pdbx_strand_id
1 'polypeptide(L)' 'MSDDKDRGLYGKFYVERLDGKSVLGEKHDKCEYFVLDLTHDKHAKAAIRAYSISCGNEYPRLSHDLWAKQESMLGE' A
#
# COMPACT_ATOMS: atom_id res chain seq x y z
N MET A 1 -2.81 4.00 -28.78
CA MET A 1 -2.76 3.52 -27.38
C MET A 1 -3.51 4.56 -26.56
N SER A 2 -4.56 4.17 -25.84
CA SER A 2 -5.25 5.10 -24.93
C SER A 2 -4.30 5.55 -23.83
N ASP A 3 -4.37 6.83 -23.46
CA ASP A 3 -3.61 7.37 -22.33
C ASP A 3 -4.02 6.61 -21.05
N ASP A 4 -3.06 6.16 -20.26
CA ASP A 4 -3.30 5.38 -19.03
C ASP A 4 -4.19 6.14 -18.03
N LYS A 5 -4.27 7.48 -18.14
CA LYS A 5 -5.06 8.37 -17.28
C LYS A 5 -6.56 8.05 -17.27
N ASP A 6 -7.10 7.47 -18.34
CA ASP A 6 -8.53 7.16 -18.45
C ASP A 6 -8.84 5.68 -18.15
N ARG A 7 -7.82 4.86 -17.84
CA ARG A 7 -7.98 3.41 -17.66
C ARG A 7 -8.70 3.03 -16.36
N GLY A 8 -8.67 3.89 -15.33
CA GLY A 8 -9.22 3.57 -14.01
C GLY A 8 -8.41 2.46 -13.29
N LEU A 9 -9.04 1.68 -12.41
CA LEU A 9 -8.40 0.54 -11.75
C LEU A 9 -8.10 -0.57 -12.77
N TYR A 10 -6.86 -1.07 -12.77
CA TYR A 10 -6.45 -2.20 -13.60
C TYR A 10 -5.45 -3.09 -12.87
N GLY A 11 -5.49 -4.39 -13.15
CA GLY A 11 -4.63 -5.39 -12.52
C GLY A 11 -3.19 -5.33 -13.04
N LYS A 12 -2.42 -4.31 -12.61
CA LYS A 12 -1.00 -4.19 -12.97
C LYS A 12 -0.12 -5.20 -12.21
N PHE A 13 -0.51 -5.53 -10.99
CA PHE A 13 0.27 -6.37 -10.09
C PHE A 13 -0.58 -7.52 -9.57
N TYR A 14 0.05 -8.69 -9.41
CA TYR A 14 -0.46 -9.76 -8.58
C TYR A 14 0.26 -9.69 -7.24
N VAL A 15 -0.49 -9.57 -6.15
CA VAL A 15 0.05 -9.45 -4.78
C VAL A 15 -0.41 -10.65 -3.98
N GLU A 16 0.54 -11.39 -3.43
CA GLU A 16 0.29 -12.53 -2.56
C GLU A 16 0.89 -12.29 -1.17
N ARG A 17 0.26 -12.88 -0.15
CA ARG A 17 0.84 -12.90 1.19
C ARG A 17 1.91 -13.98 1.28
N LEU A 18 3.02 -13.64 1.92
CA LEU A 18 4.14 -14.58 2.14
C LEU A 18 3.83 -15.68 3.18
N ASP A 19 2.74 -15.55 3.94
CA ASP A 19 2.32 -16.54 4.94
C ASP A 19 1.43 -17.66 4.35
N GLY A 20 1.21 -17.64 3.04
CA GLY A 20 0.37 -18.63 2.34
C GLY A 20 -1.13 -18.51 2.62
N LYS A 21 -1.59 -17.50 3.38
CA LYS A 21 -3.00 -17.37 3.78
C LYS A 21 -3.92 -16.80 2.71
N SER A 22 -3.39 -16.53 1.51
CA SER A 22 -4.15 -16.07 0.35
C SER A 22 -4.75 -17.22 -0.49
N VAL A 23 -4.44 -18.48 -0.17
CA VAL A 23 -4.99 -19.64 -0.90
C VAL A 23 -6.49 -19.82 -0.65
N LEU A 24 -7.17 -20.49 -1.58
CA LEU A 24 -8.62 -20.72 -1.54
C LEU A 24 -9.04 -21.36 -0.21
N GLY A 25 -10.04 -20.77 0.45
CA GLY A 25 -10.59 -21.26 1.72
C GLY A 25 -9.83 -20.85 2.99
N GLU A 26 -8.69 -20.17 2.89
CA GLU A 26 -8.01 -19.58 4.05
C GLU A 26 -8.62 -18.24 4.46
N LYS A 27 -8.25 -17.76 5.65
CA LYS A 27 -8.80 -16.51 6.24
C LYS A 27 -8.68 -15.28 5.31
N HIS A 28 -7.64 -15.24 4.48
CA HIS A 28 -7.37 -14.14 3.56
C HIS A 28 -7.57 -14.53 2.09
N ASP A 29 -8.34 -15.59 1.83
CA ASP A 29 -8.83 -15.91 0.50
C ASP A 29 -9.59 -14.69 -0.07
N LYS A 30 -9.22 -14.26 -1.28
CA LYS A 30 -9.80 -13.12 -2.00
C LYS A 30 -9.66 -11.74 -1.33
N CYS A 31 -8.74 -11.58 -0.38
CA CYS A 31 -8.36 -10.23 0.04
C CYS A 31 -7.77 -9.44 -1.15
N GLU A 32 -8.19 -8.20 -1.31
CA GLU A 32 -7.64 -7.29 -2.32
C GLU A 32 -6.57 -6.38 -1.71
N TYR A 33 -5.52 -6.11 -2.49
CA TYR A 33 -4.41 -5.27 -2.09
C TYR A 33 -4.23 -4.13 -3.08
N PHE A 34 -4.14 -2.91 -2.55
CA PHE A 34 -3.80 -1.71 -3.32
C PHE A 34 -2.36 -1.33 -3.03
N VAL A 35 -1.53 -1.26 -4.08
CA VAL A 35 -0.09 -0.99 -3.98
C VAL A 35 0.25 0.34 -4.65
N LEU A 36 1.13 1.11 -4.02
CA LEU A 36 1.64 2.38 -4.52
C LEU A 36 3.16 2.30 -4.65
N ASP A 37 3.69 2.87 -5.73
CA ASP A 37 5.15 3.04 -5.90
C ASP A 37 5.62 4.19 -5.02
N LEU A 38 6.36 3.88 -3.96
CA LEU A 38 6.80 4.89 -2.98
C LEU A 38 7.88 5.83 -3.53
N THR A 39 8.51 5.50 -4.66
CA THR A 39 9.59 6.31 -5.25
C THR A 39 9.04 7.24 -6.32
N HIS A 40 8.19 6.72 -7.22
CA HIS A 40 7.74 7.49 -8.39
C HIS A 40 6.32 8.05 -8.27
N ASP A 41 5.48 7.49 -7.40
CA ASP A 41 4.11 7.98 -7.23
C ASP A 41 4.07 9.15 -6.25
N LYS A 42 3.83 10.36 -6.79
CA LYS A 42 3.66 11.58 -6.01
C LYS A 42 2.53 11.52 -4.96
N HIS A 43 1.59 10.59 -5.09
CA HIS A 43 0.48 10.40 -4.15
C HIS A 43 0.82 9.43 -3.00
N ALA A 44 1.86 8.61 -3.14
CA ALA A 44 2.22 7.58 -2.17
C ALA A 44 2.47 8.14 -0.77
N LYS A 45 3.16 9.29 -0.68
CA LYS A 45 3.46 9.94 0.59
C LYS A 45 2.20 10.31 1.37
N ALA A 46 1.23 10.92 0.69
CA ALA A 46 -0.02 11.35 1.32
C ALA A 46 -0.82 10.15 1.81
N ALA A 47 -0.85 9.06 1.03
CA ALA A 47 -1.51 7.81 1.42
C ALA A 47 -0.87 7.16 2.65
N ILE A 48 0.47 7.06 2.70
CA ILE A 48 1.20 6.53 3.87
C ILE A 48 0.87 7.34 5.13
N ARG A 49 0.93 8.67 5.04
CA ARG A 49 0.66 9.56 6.17
C ARG A 49 -0.76 9.39 6.72
N ALA A 50 -1.75 9.31 5.82
CA ALA A 50 -3.13 9.13 6.22
C ALA A 50 -3.32 7.77 6.94
N TYR A 51 -2.74 6.71 6.39
CA TYR A 51 -2.84 5.38 6.97
C TYR A 51 -2.09 5.27 8.30
N SER A 52 -0.89 5.85 8.42
CA SER A 52 -0.12 5.84 9.67
C SER A 52 -0.89 6.50 10.81
N ILE A 53 -1.59 7.61 10.55
CA ILE A 53 -2.45 8.27 11.53
C ILE A 53 -3.64 7.38 11.89
N SER A 54 -4.32 6.82 10.89
CA SER A 54 -5.51 5.99 11.12
C SER A 54 -5.23 4.74 11.94
N CYS A 55 -4.07 4.09 11.73
CA CYS A 55 -3.74 2.84 12.41
C CYS A 55 -3.04 3.02 13.76
N GLY A 56 -2.69 4.26 14.15
CA GLY A 56 -1.80 4.53 15.29
C GLY A 56 -2.24 3.97 16.64
N ASN A 57 -3.55 3.99 16.91
CA ASN A 57 -4.07 3.49 18.19
C ASN A 57 -4.04 1.96 18.29
N GLU A 58 -4.28 1.27 17.17
CA GLU A 58 -4.37 -0.21 17.12
C GLU A 58 -3.01 -0.85 16.82
N TYR A 59 -2.19 -0.18 16.00
CA TYR A 59 -0.89 -0.65 15.51
C TYR A 59 0.21 0.41 15.69
N PRO A 60 0.57 0.80 16.94
CA PRO A 60 1.47 1.92 17.19
C PRO A 60 2.86 1.75 16.58
N ARG A 61 3.41 0.53 16.56
CA ARG A 61 4.71 0.25 15.92
C ARG A 61 4.66 0.44 14.40
N LEU A 62 3.64 -0.10 13.76
CA LEU A 62 3.45 0.06 12.31
C LEU A 62 3.28 1.54 11.95
N SER A 63 2.46 2.27 12.72
CA SER A 63 2.27 3.71 12.54
C SER A 63 3.58 4.48 12.61
N HIS A 64 4.41 4.19 13.62
CA HIS A 64 5.74 4.77 13.75
C HIS A 64 6.64 4.47 12.53
N ASP A 65 6.69 3.21 12.10
CA ASP A 65 7.54 2.81 10.98
C ASP A 65 7.08 3.45 9.66
N LEU A 66 5.76 3.55 9.43
CA LEU A 66 5.19 4.26 8.30
C LEU A 66 5.50 5.75 8.34
N TRP A 67 5.45 6.36 9.53
CA TRP A 67 5.83 7.76 9.70
C TRP A 67 7.30 7.99 9.34
N ALA A 68 8.21 7.15 9.85
CA ALA A 68 9.63 7.23 9.51
C ALA A 68 9.88 7.00 8.01
N LYS A 69 9.17 6.06 7.40
CA LYS A 69 9.24 5.78 5.96
C LYS A 69 8.84 7.00 5.12
N GLN A 70 7.81 7.74 5.54
CA GLN A 70 7.37 8.96 4.84
C GLN A 70 8.45 10.05 4.84
N GLU A 71 9.23 10.15 5.92
CA GLU A 71 10.27 11.17 6.09
C GLU A 71 11.49 10.82 5.23
N SER A 72 11.84 9.54 5.10
CA SER A 72 12.94 9.14 4.22
C SER A 72 12.65 9.41 2.73
N MET A 73 11.38 9.53 2.35
CA MET A 73 10.98 9.93 0.98
C MET A 73 11.25 11.43 0.69
N LEU A 74 11.67 12.24 1.68
CA LEU A 74 12.04 13.65 1.50
C LEU A 74 13.53 13.85 1.18
N GLY A 75 14.35 12.80 1.29
CA GLY A 75 15.81 12.88 1.23
C GLY A 75 16.44 12.62 -0.14
N GLU A 76 15.66 12.51 -1.22
CA GLU A 76 16.12 12.23 -2.59
C GLU A 76 15.76 13.37 -3.55
#